data_AF-A0A3Q8YEG1-F1
#
_entry.id   AF-A0A3Q8YEG1-F1
#
_cell.length_a   1.000
_cell.length_b   1.000
_cell.length_c   1.000
_cell.angle_alpha   90.00
_cell.angle_beta   90.00
_cell.angle_gamma   90.00
#
_symmetry.space_group_name_H-M   'P 1'
#
loop_
_entity.id
_entity.type
_entity.pdbx_description
1 polymer ?
#
loop_
_entity_poly.entity_id
_entity_poly.type
_entity_poly.pdbx_seq_one_letter_code
_entity_poly.pdbx_strand_id
1 'polypeptide(L)' 'MAESKQERGERVQAEKQFRVRFLVRETGITEAQARDLVEMIGIDANSLLREARLLASKQS' A
#
# COMPACT_ATOMS: atom_id res chain seq x y z
N MET A 1 22.39 14.82 13.08
CA MET A 1 21.94 15.16 11.71
C MET A 1 20.43 15.13 11.73
N ALA A 2 19.76 16.27 11.54
CA ALA A 2 18.30 16.30 11.41
C ALA A 2 17.97 15.83 10.00
N GLU A 3 17.30 14.69 9.87
CA GLU A 3 16.82 14.20 8.58
C GLU A 3 16.00 15.31 7.91
N SER A 4 16.39 15.68 6.69
CA SER A 4 15.70 16.74 5.95
C SER A 4 14.26 16.30 5.69
N LYS A 5 13.30 17.23 5.70
CA LYS A 5 11.88 16.91 5.36
C LYS A 5 11.75 16.13 4.04
N GLN A 6 12.70 16.35 3.11
CA GLN A 6 12.81 15.66 1.84
C GLN A 6 13.10 14.16 2.00
N GLU A 7 14.12 13.78 2.76
CA GLU A 7 14.50 12.38 2.99
C GLU A 7 13.38 11.59 3.68
N ARG A 8 12.65 12.24 4.58
CA ARG A 8 11.49 11.63 5.25
C ARG A 8 10.34 11.40 4.29
N GLY A 9 10.11 12.32 3.35
CA GLY A 9 9.13 12.16 2.28
C GLY A 9 9.47 11.02 1.32
N GLU A 10 10.74 10.90 0.93
CA GLU A 10 11.22 9.84 0.05
C GLU A 10 11.08 8.44 0.68
N ARG A 11 11.39 8.31 1.97
CA ARG A 11 11.19 7.05 2.72
C ARG A 11 9.73 6.64 2.77
N VAL A 12 8.83 7.58 3.05
CA VAL A 12 7.39 7.31 3.10
C VAL A 12 6.87 6.93 1.71
N GLN A 13 7.34 7.58 0.64
CA GLN A 13 6.96 7.24 -0.73
C GLN A 13 7.46 5.84 -1.14
N ALA A 14 8.70 5.49 -0.78
CA ALA A 14 9.24 4.16 -1.03
C ALA A 14 8.46 3.07 -0.27
N GLU A 15 8.09 3.33 0.97
CA GLU A 15 7.29 2.41 1.78
C GLU A 15 5.88 2.22 1.20
N LYS A 16 5.23 3.31 0.77
CA LYS A 16 3.94 3.23 0.05
C LYS A 16 4.04 2.36 -1.20
N GLN A 17 5.07 2.59 -2.04
CA GLN A 17 5.28 1.78 -3.25
C GLN A 17 5.54 0.31 -2.94
N PHE A 18 6.32 0.03 -1.88
CA PHE A 18 6.55 -1.33 -1.42
C PHE A 18 5.24 -2.02 -1.02
N ARG A 19 4.36 -1.32 -0.29
CA ARG A 19 3.05 -1.85 0.09
C ARG A 19 2.12 -2.08 -1.10
N VAL A 20 2.09 -1.17 -2.07
CA VAL A 20 1.32 -1.36 -3.31
C VAL A 20 1.74 -2.67 -4.00
N ARG A 21 3.04 -2.86 -4.23
CA ARG A 21 3.54 -4.07 -4.89
C ARG A 21 3.29 -5.35 -4.11
N PHE A 22 3.41 -5.28 -2.79
CA PHE A 22 3.10 -6.38 -1.89
C PHE A 22 1.63 -6.81 -2.02
N LEU A 23 0.69 -5.86 -1.99
CA LEU A 23 -0.75 -6.18 -2.09
C LEU A 23 -1.12 -6.79 -3.43
N VAL A 24 -0.59 -6.25 -4.53
CA VAL A 24 -0.82 -6.79 -5.88
C VAL A 24 -0.35 -8.24 -5.96
N ARG A 25 0.85 -8.54 -5.44
CA ARG A 25 1.39 -9.91 -5.44
C ARG A 25 0.63 -10.87 -4.53
N GLU A 26 0.26 -10.43 -3.34
CA GLU A 26 -0.34 -11.31 -2.33
C GLU A 26 -1.83 -11.55 -2.54
N THR A 27 -2.53 -10.62 -3.19
CA THR A 27 -4.00 -10.67 -3.32
C THR A 27 -4.50 -10.69 -4.75
N GLY A 28 -3.64 -10.37 -5.73
CA GLY A 28 -4.00 -10.33 -7.14
C GLY A 28 -4.80 -9.10 -7.57
N ILE A 29 -5.03 -8.12 -6.68
CA ILE A 29 -5.69 -6.85 -7.04
C ILE A 29 -4.80 -6.00 -7.95
N THR A 30 -5.39 -5.00 -8.60
CA THR A 30 -4.64 -4.08 -9.48
C THR A 30 -3.79 -3.08 -8.69
N GLU A 31 -2.73 -2.55 -9.31
CA GLU A 31 -1.87 -1.52 -8.70
C GLU A 31 -2.66 -0.25 -8.31
N ALA A 32 -3.67 0.13 -9.10
CA ALA A 32 -4.53 1.26 -8.80
C ALA A 32 -5.31 1.04 -7.50
N GLN A 33 -5.94 -0.12 -7.36
CA GLN A 33 -6.68 -0.48 -6.15
C GLN A 33 -5.78 -0.58 -4.92
N ALA A 34 -4.59 -1.17 -5.08
CA ALA A 34 -3.61 -1.24 -4.00
C ALA A 34 -3.13 0.15 -3.58
N ARG A 35 -2.94 1.08 -4.53
CA ARG A 35 -2.61 2.48 -4.22
C ARG A 35 -3.74 3.17 -3.48
N ASP A 36 -4.98 3.04 -3.94
CA ASP A 36 -6.14 3.62 -3.27
C ASP A 36 -6.28 3.11 -1.82
N LEU A 37 -6.06 1.81 -1.58
CA LEU A 37 -6.06 1.25 -0.22
C LEU A 37 -4.96 1.86 0.66
N VAL A 38 -3.75 2.01 0.12
CA VAL A 38 -2.62 2.61 0.84
C VAL A 38 -2.86 4.09 1.15
N GLU A 39 -3.53 4.83 0.26
CA GLU A 39 -3.87 6.23 0.49
C GLU A 39 -5.04 6.40 1.46
N MET A 40 -6.02 5.49 1.42
CA MET A 40 -7.21 5.54 2.27
C MET A 40 -6.96 5.07 3.71
N ILE A 41 -6.18 3.99 3.88
CA ILE A 41 -6.03 3.30 5.17
C ILE A 41 -4.64 3.55 5.77
N GLY A 42 -3.66 3.95 4.95
CA GLY A 42 -2.27 4.10 5.33
C GLY A 42 -1.43 2.86 5.00
N ILE A 43 -0.32 2.69 5.72
CA ILE A 43 0.72 1.68 5.41
C ILE A 43 0.66 0.43 6.30
N ASP A 44 -0.40 0.27 7.09
CA ASP A 44 -0.56 -0.88 7.99
C ASP A 44 -0.84 -2.17 7.19
N ALA A 45 0.08 -3.13 7.27
CA ALA A 45 0.05 -4.32 6.44
C ALA A 45 -1.17 -5.23 6.71
N ASN A 46 -1.60 -5.37 7.97
CA ASN A 46 -2.74 -6.23 8.32
C ASN A 46 -4.05 -5.66 7.79
N SER A 47 -4.25 -4.36 7.97
CA SER A 47 -5.43 -3.65 7.49
C SER A 47 -5.49 -3.69 5.96
N LEU A 48 -4.37 -3.42 5.30
CA LEU A 48 -4.29 -3.46 3.84
C LEU A 48 -4.55 -4.86 3.27
N LEU A 49 -3.97 -5.92 3.86
CA LEU A 49 -4.18 -7.29 3.39
C LEU A 49 -5.64 -7.72 3.53
N ARG A 50 -6.29 -7.35 4.63
CA ARG A 50 -7.69 -7.67 4.86
C ARG A 50 -8.57 -7.03 3.79
N GLU A 51 -8.42 -5.73 3.57
CA GLU A 51 -9.22 -4.99 2.59
C GLU A 51 -8.91 -5.44 1.16
N ALA A 52 -7.63 -5.68 0.84
CA ALA A 52 -7.23 -6.19 -0.46
C ALA A 52 -7.81 -7.58 -0.78
N ARG A 53 -7.84 -8.50 0.20
CA ARG A 53 -8.49 -9.81 0.04
C ARG A 53 -10.00 -9.68 -0.15
N LEU A 54 -10.66 -8.82 0.62
CA LEU A 54 -12.09 -8.55 0.47
C LEU A 54 -12.39 -7.97 -0.92
N LEU A 55 -11.52 -7.11 -1.43
CA LEU A 55 -11.63 -6.52 -2.76
C LEU A 55 -11.46 -7.58 -3.85
N ALA A 56 -10.43 -8.42 -3.78
CA ALA A 56 -10.19 -9.52 -4.72
C ALA A 56 -11.38 -10.49 -4.77
N SER A 57 -11.96 -10.80 -3.60
CA SER A 57 -13.14 -11.66 -3.48
C SER A 57 -14.38 -11.10 -4.17
N LYS A 58 -14.50 -9.76 -4.27
CA LYS A 58 -15.63 -9.07 -4.92
C LYS A 58 -15.47 -8.93 -6.43
N GLN A 59 -14.27 -9.18 -6.96
CA GLN A 59 -13.98 -9.12 -8.39
C GLN A 59 -14.12 -10.49 -9.08
N SER A 60 -14.40 -11.55 -8.31
CA SER A 60 -14.59 -12.93 -8.77
C SER A 60 -16.04 -13.23 -9.11
#